data_AF-A0AAU9WJ10-F1
#
_entry.id   AF-A0AAU9WJ10-F1
#
_cell.length_a   1.000
_cell.length_b   1.000
_cell.length_c   1.000
_cell.angle_alpha   90.00
_cell.angle_beta   90.00
_cell.angle_gamma   90.00
#
_symmetry.space_group_name_H-M   'P 1'
#
loop_
_entity.id
_entity.type
_entity.pdbx_description
1 polymer ?
#
loop_
_entity_poly.entity_id
_entity_poly.type
_entity_poly.pdbx_seq_one_letter_code
_entity_poly.pdbx_strand_id
1 'polypeptide(L)'
;GGSCSYDPRDRSRSTEVIPFLNCKRDIAGHKSSLSITDVETEIELILGRVSTSFSSELDLSELTICPRHRSSLGIGWRRGSNLCRVPQPISADKPKKTQRQKEDLAKVLVI
;
A
#
# COMPACT_ATOMS: atom_id res chain seq x y z
N GLY A 1 -12.94 -5.04 -8.39
CA GLY A 1 -11.81 -4.31 -8.99
C GLY A 1 -12.35 -3.10 -9.73
N GLY A 2 -11.68 -1.95 -9.65
CA GLY A 2 -12.08 -0.73 -10.37
C GLY A 2 -11.67 -0.73 -11.85
N SER A 3 -12.11 0.27 -12.61
CA SER A 3 -11.86 0.41 -14.04
C SER A 3 -10.36 0.56 -14.39
N CYS A 4 -9.94 -0.06 -15.50
CA CYS A 4 -8.62 0.16 -16.08
C CYS A 4 -8.47 1.63 -16.52
N SER A 5 -7.32 2.24 -16.20
CA SER A 5 -7.03 3.63 -16.57
C SER A 5 -5.54 3.92 -16.33
N TYR A 6 -5.11 5.15 -16.58
CA TYR A 6 -3.80 5.64 -16.23
C TYR A 6 -3.62 5.73 -14.71
N ASP A 7 -2.37 5.68 -14.24
CA ASP A 7 -2.03 5.98 -12.85
C ASP A 7 -2.17 7.49 -12.61
N PRO A 8 -3.06 7.95 -11.70
CA PRO A 8 -3.22 9.37 -11.44
C PRO A 8 -1.95 10.08 -10.94
N ARG A 9 -0.95 9.33 -10.49
CA ARG A 9 0.37 9.85 -10.09
C ARG A 9 1.34 9.99 -11.25
N ASP A 10 1.08 9.32 -12.36
CA ASP A 10 1.91 9.40 -13.54
C ASP A 10 1.53 10.65 -14.36
N ARG A 11 2.53 11.51 -14.57
CA ARG A 11 2.38 12.75 -15.35
C ARG A 11 2.12 12.47 -16.82
N SER A 12 2.64 11.36 -17.35
CA SER A 12 2.44 10.98 -18.75
C SER A 12 0.99 10.61 -19.04
N ARG A 13 0.25 10.22 -17.99
CA ARG A 13 -1.11 9.65 -18.08
C ARG A 13 -1.19 8.50 -19.09
N SER A 14 -0.12 7.72 -19.23
CA SER A 14 -0.12 6.53 -20.07
C SER A 14 -1.24 5.59 -19.64
N THR A 15 -1.97 5.07 -20.63
CA THR A 15 -2.97 4.03 -20.47
C THR A 15 -2.49 2.70 -21.04
N GLU A 16 -1.22 2.61 -21.42
CA GLU A 16 -0.65 1.43 -22.07
C GLU A 16 -0.69 0.22 -21.13
N VAL A 17 -1.43 -0.80 -21.56
CA VAL A 17 -1.52 -2.08 -20.87
C VAL A 17 -0.35 -2.94 -21.34
N ILE A 18 0.42 -3.47 -20.38
CA ILE A 18 1.57 -4.31 -20.68
C ILE A 18 1.33 -5.76 -20.23
N PRO A 19 2.06 -6.73 -20.81
CA PRO A 19 2.11 -8.08 -20.26
C PRO A 19 2.55 -8.06 -18.80
N PHE A 20 1.94 -8.89 -17.96
CA PHE A 20 2.21 -8.90 -16.53
C PHE A 20 3.66 -9.27 -16.21
N LEU A 21 4.25 -10.19 -16.99
CA LEU A 21 5.66 -10.58 -16.92
C LEU A 21 6.65 -9.42 -17.21
N ASN A 22 6.18 -8.31 -17.78
CA ASN A 22 7.00 -7.11 -17.99
C ASN A 22 7.02 -6.18 -16.75
N CYS A 23 6.38 -6.56 -15.64
CA CYS A 23 6.45 -5.84 -14.38
C CYS A 23 7.83 -6.01 -13.72
N LYS A 24 8.68 -4.99 -13.85
CA LYS A 24 10.07 -4.98 -13.37
C LYS A 24 10.46 -3.72 -12.59
N ARG A 25 9.50 -3.04 -11.93
CA ARG A 25 9.83 -1.88 -11.07
C ARG A 25 10.67 -2.34 -9.88
N ASP A 26 11.61 -1.50 -9.48
CA ASP A 26 12.30 -1.67 -8.20
C ASP A 26 11.30 -1.49 -7.04
N ILE A 27 11.32 -2.46 -6.13
CA ILE A 27 10.45 -2.50 -4.94
C ILE A 27 11.23 -2.37 -3.63
N ALA A 28 12.55 -2.21 -3.65
CA ALA A 28 13.39 -2.22 -2.45
C ALA A 28 12.96 -1.17 -1.42
N GLY A 29 12.73 0.07 -1.86
CA GLY A 29 12.25 1.14 -0.99
C GLY A 29 10.85 0.88 -0.41
N HIS A 30 9.98 0.24 -1.19
CA HIS A 30 8.62 -0.09 -0.76
C HIS A 30 8.62 -1.25 0.26
N LYS A 31 9.44 -2.28 0.02
CA LYS A 31 9.69 -3.38 0.97
C LYS A 31 10.19 -2.84 2.30
N SER A 32 11.22 -1.98 2.26
CA SER A 32 11.82 -1.38 3.46
C SER A 32 10.80 -0.54 4.24
N SER A 33 10.02 0.31 3.57
CA SER A 33 8.99 1.16 4.22
C SER A 33 7.86 0.36 4.88
N LEU A 34 7.59 -0.85 4.39
CA LEU A 34 6.54 -1.73 4.90
C LEU A 34 7.05 -2.88 5.75
N SER A 35 8.37 -3.02 5.91
CA SER A 35 9.01 -4.17 6.56
C SER A 35 8.60 -5.51 5.92
N ILE A 36 8.48 -5.54 4.59
CA ILE A 36 8.20 -6.76 3.80
C ILE A 36 9.54 -7.42 3.47
N THR A 37 9.70 -8.71 3.77
CA THR A 37 10.97 -9.44 3.62
C THR A 37 10.89 -10.64 2.68
N ASP A 38 9.69 -11.12 2.39
CA ASP A 38 9.35 -12.39 1.74
C ASP A 38 8.92 -12.23 0.26
N VAL A 39 9.19 -11.06 -0.33
CA VAL A 39 8.79 -10.71 -1.70
C VAL A 39 9.99 -10.12 -2.41
N GLU A 40 10.43 -10.69 -3.52
CA GLU A 40 11.63 -10.24 -4.25
C GLU A 40 11.31 -9.46 -5.52
N THR A 41 10.16 -9.71 -6.14
CA THR A 41 9.80 -9.10 -7.43
C THR A 41 8.53 -8.25 -7.39
N GLU A 42 8.38 -7.31 -8.33
CA GLU A 42 7.13 -6.55 -8.51
C GLU A 42 5.95 -7.49 -8.77
N ILE A 43 6.18 -8.59 -9.49
CA ILE A 43 5.18 -9.61 -9.81
C ILE A 43 4.67 -10.26 -8.52
N GLU A 44 5.56 -10.76 -7.67
CA GLU A 44 5.19 -11.36 -6.38
C GLU A 44 4.45 -10.35 -5.48
N LEU A 45 4.90 -9.10 -5.46
CA LEU A 45 4.24 -8.03 -4.69
C LEU A 45 2.79 -7.82 -5.15
N ILE A 46 2.58 -7.78 -6.47
CA ILE A 46 1.25 -7.62 -7.04
C ILE A 46 0.40 -8.86 -6.75
N LEU A 47 0.93 -10.06 -7.03
CA LEU A 47 0.23 -11.33 -6.81
C LEU A 47 -0.21 -11.47 -5.35
N GLY A 48 0.67 -11.23 -4.38
CA GLY A 48 0.35 -11.32 -2.95
C GLY A 48 -0.75 -10.37 -2.47
N ARG A 49 -1.15 -9.38 -3.28
CA ARG A 49 -2.25 -8.46 -2.97
C ARG A 49 -3.55 -8.76 -3.70
N VAL A 50 -3.50 -9.51 -4.81
CA VAL A 50 -4.69 -10.04 -5.48
C VAL A 50 -5.06 -11.43 -4.96
N SER A 51 -4.18 -12.10 -4.20
CA SER A 51 -4.24 -13.55 -3.94
C SER A 51 -5.25 -14.03 -2.90
N THR A 52 -6.53 -13.72 -3.10
CA THR A 52 -7.60 -14.51 -2.46
C THR A 52 -8.00 -15.74 -3.29
N SER A 53 -7.46 -15.94 -4.50
CA SER A 53 -7.85 -17.07 -5.37
C SER A 53 -6.96 -17.23 -6.62
N PHE A 54 -5.68 -17.56 -6.48
CA PHE A 54 -4.91 -18.08 -7.61
C PHE A 54 -4.80 -19.60 -7.46
N SER A 55 -5.55 -20.34 -8.29
CA SER A 55 -5.30 -21.77 -8.49
C SER A 55 -3.91 -21.95 -9.10
N SER A 56 -3.24 -23.06 -8.81
CA SER A 56 -1.91 -23.43 -9.33
C SER A 56 -1.76 -23.42 -10.85
N GLU A 57 -2.87 -23.29 -11.58
CA GLU A 57 -2.97 -23.40 -13.04
C GLU A 57 -2.94 -22.06 -13.79
N LEU A 58 -2.75 -20.92 -13.11
CA LEU A 58 -2.75 -19.62 -13.79
C LEU A 58 -1.43 -19.37 -14.54
N ASP A 59 -1.49 -19.40 -15.86
CA ASP A 59 -0.39 -18.96 -16.71
C ASP A 59 -0.25 -17.43 -16.65
N LEU A 60 0.83 -16.98 -16.02
CA LEU A 60 1.16 -15.56 -15.91
C LEU A 60 1.44 -14.90 -17.28
N SER A 61 1.72 -15.68 -18.32
CA SER A 61 2.00 -15.19 -19.67
C SER A 61 0.76 -14.57 -20.34
N GLU A 62 -0.44 -15.05 -19.99
CA GLU A 62 -1.71 -14.55 -20.51
C GLU A 62 -2.20 -13.30 -19.77
N LEU A 63 -1.61 -13.00 -18.61
CA LEU A 63 -2.02 -11.88 -17.79
C LEU A 63 -1.46 -10.56 -18.32
N THR A 64 -2.28 -9.52 -18.26
CA THR A 64 -1.91 -8.15 -18.58
C THR A 64 -2.29 -7.22 -17.44
N ILE A 65 -1.64 -6.06 -17.37
CA ILE A 65 -1.90 -5.10 -16.30
C ILE A 65 -1.83 -3.66 -16.79
N CYS A 66 -2.84 -2.86 -16.43
CA CYS A 66 -2.86 -1.44 -16.74
C CYS A 66 -2.03 -0.63 -15.72
N PRO A 67 -1.61 0.60 -16.07
CA PRO A 67 -0.77 1.42 -15.20
C PRO A 67 -1.41 1.69 -13.83
N ARG A 68 -2.73 1.94 -13.80
CA ARG A 68 -3.48 2.14 -12.54
C ARG A 68 -3.44 0.92 -11.63
N HIS A 69 -3.79 -0.26 -12.14
CA HIS A 69 -3.80 -1.48 -11.32
C HIS A 69 -2.38 -1.85 -10.90
N ARG A 70 -1.40 -1.78 -11.80
CA ARG A 70 0.02 -2.02 -11.47
C ARG A 70 0.49 -1.12 -10.34
N SER A 71 0.09 0.15 -10.36
CA SER A 71 0.44 1.09 -9.30
C SER A 71 -0.34 0.84 -8.01
N SER A 72 -1.65 0.58 -8.08
CA SER A 72 -2.51 0.31 -6.92
C SER A 72 -2.15 -0.99 -6.19
N LEU A 73 -1.74 -2.01 -6.94
CA LEU A 73 -1.36 -3.32 -6.43
C LEU A 73 0.15 -3.40 -6.14
N GLY A 74 0.97 -2.53 -6.74
CA GLY A 74 2.42 -2.45 -6.52
C GLY A 74 2.81 -1.32 -5.57
N ILE A 75 3.87 -0.58 -5.91
CA ILE A 75 4.49 0.45 -5.05
C ILE A 75 3.57 1.62 -4.67
N GLY A 76 2.46 1.79 -5.37
CA GLY A 76 1.51 2.86 -5.11
C GLY A 76 0.50 2.54 -4.01
N TRP A 77 0.47 1.31 -3.51
CA TRP A 77 -0.30 0.97 -2.33
C TRP A 77 0.25 1.68 -1.08
N ARG A 78 -0.65 2.10 -0.19
CA ARG A 78 -0.32 2.74 1.08
C ARG A 78 -1.13 2.07 2.18
N ARG A 79 -0.56 1.98 3.39
CA ARG A 79 -1.33 1.54 4.56
C ARG A 79 -2.46 2.55 4.78
N GLY A 80 -3.68 2.07 5.03
CA GLY A 80 -4.77 2.95 5.46
C GLY A 80 -4.47 3.61 6.80
N SER A 81 -5.14 4.72 7.11
CA SER A 81 -5.02 5.41 8.42
C SER A 81 -5.48 4.55 9.59
N ASN A 82 -6.35 3.57 9.34
CA ASN A 82 -6.76 2.56 10.30
C ASN A 82 -5.76 1.40 10.23
N LEU A 83 -4.75 1.44 11.10
CA LEU A 83 -3.92 0.28 11.37
C LEU A 83 -4.82 -0.84 11.93
N CYS A 84 -4.56 -2.08 11.55
CA CYS A 84 -5.12 -3.23 12.25
C CYS A 84 -4.75 -3.09 13.71
N ARG A 85 -5.74 -2.82 14.57
CA ARG A 85 -5.52 -2.84 16.02
C ARG A 85 -5.38 -4.30 16.40
N VAL A 86 -4.14 -4.74 16.55
CA VAL A 86 -3.84 -5.96 17.27
C VAL A 86 -4.41 -5.76 18.69
N PRO A 87 -5.34 -6.61 19.16
CA PRO A 87 -5.86 -6.53 20.52
C PRO A 87 -4.71 -6.36 21.52
N GLN A 88 -4.85 -5.44 22.47
CA GLN A 88 -3.78 -5.16 23.45
C GLN A 88 -3.16 -6.40 24.11
N PRO A 89 -3.88 -7.49 24.42
CA PRO A 89 -3.27 -8.69 25.01
C PRO A 89 -2.18 -9.35 24.15
N ILE A 90 -2.23 -9.15 22.83
CA ILE A 90 -1.28 -9.73 21.86
C ILE A 90 -0.40 -8.67 21.18
N SER A 91 -0.57 -7.39 21.52
CA SER A 91 0.32 -6.33 21.07
C SER A 91 1.53 -6.24 22.00
N ALA A 92 2.74 -6.42 21.46
CA ALA A 92 3.99 -6.26 22.20
C ALA A 92 4.34 -4.77 22.48
N ASP A 93 3.46 -3.83 22.15
CA ASP A 93 3.69 -2.41 22.36
C ASP A 93 3.55 -2.04 23.84
N LYS A 94 4.65 -1.62 24.46
CA LYS A 94 4.61 -0.96 25.76
C LYS A 94 3.85 0.37 25.62
N PRO A 95 2.85 0.66 26.46
CA PRO A 95 2.09 1.91 26.36
C PRO A 95 3.05 3.10 26.53
N LYS A 96 3.18 3.91 25.48
CA LYS A 96 3.81 5.23 25.58
C LYS A 96 2.90 6.11 26.44
N LYS A 97 3.40 6.57 27.59
CA LYS A 97 2.70 7.54 28.43
C LYS A 97 2.60 8.86 27.67
N THR A 98 1.43 9.16 27.12
CA THR A 98 1.13 10.51 26.63
C THR A 98 0.93 11.40 27.85
N GLN A 99 1.93 12.20 28.22
CA GLN A 99 1.74 13.27 29.19
C GLN A 99 0.89 14.36 28.54
N ARG A 100 -0.38 14.38 28.93
CA ARG A 100 -1.32 15.48 28.71
C ARG A 100 -1.03 16.53 29.78
N GLN A 101 -0.40 17.65 29.42
CA GLN A 101 -0.43 18.84 30.26
C GLN A 101 -1.65 19.68 29.84
N LYS A 102 -2.60 19.78 30.77
CA LYS A 102 -3.64 20.81 30.82
C LYS A 102 -3.09 21.94 31.70
N GLU A 103 -3.35 23.19 31.33
CA GLU A 103 -3.37 24.46 32.10
C GLU A 103 -3.32 25.57 31.02
N ASP A 104 -4.11 26.63 30.94
CA ASP A 104 -5.12 27.19 31.83
C ASP A 104 -6.06 28.15 31.05
N LEU A 105 -7.23 28.37 31.61
CA LEU A 105 -8.30 29.27 31.15
C LEU A 105 -8.01 30.73 31.59
N ALA A 106 -7.99 31.71 30.68
CA ALA A 106 -8.58 33.07 30.84
C ALA A 106 -8.06 34.13 29.83
N LYS A 107 -8.97 35.05 29.47
CA LYS A 107 -8.83 36.29 28.67
C LYS A 107 -8.88 36.03 27.16
N VAL A 108 -9.90 36.48 26.41
CA VAL A 108 -10.15 37.89 26.10
C VAL A 108 -11.66 38.19 26.00
N LEU A 109 -12.15 39.07 26.88
CA LEU A 109 -13.17 40.08 26.58
C LEU A 109 -12.46 41.45 26.69
N VAL A 110 -12.98 42.46 26.00
CA VAL A 110 -12.56 43.88 25.87
C VAL A 110 -11.67 44.06 24.64
N ILE A 111 -12.09 44.76 23.58
CA ILE A 111 -12.91 45.99 23.50
C ILE A 111 -14.07 45.81 22.51
#